data_AF-A0A450RWY0-F1
#
_entry.id   AF-A0A450RWY0-F1
#
_cell.length_a   1.000
_cell.length_b   1.000
_cell.length_c   1.000
_cell.angle_alpha   90.00
_cell.angle_beta   90.00
_cell.angle_gamma   90.00
#
_symmetry.space_group_name_H-M   'P 1'
#
loop_
_entity.id
_entity.type
_entity.pdbx_description
1 polymer ?
#
loop_
_entity_poly.entity_id
_entity_poly.type
_entity_poly.pdbx_seq_one_letter_code
_entity_poly.pdbx_strand_id
1 'polypeptide(L)'
;AIMDWYSRKVLSWRLSNSLDTAFCVECLEDALQTYGKPEIFNSDQGSQFTSIAFTDVLKREEIRISMDGRGRALDNIFVERLWRTVKYEDVYLKGYVDMSELILGLTEYFSFYDQERPHQCLAYRTPDQVYMSAQGGGAMIVDRFGTEQLSATTSTGQRRPVHSKSRMQLKLDDFLS
;
A
#
# COMPACT_ATOMS: atom_id res chain seq x y z
N ALA A 1 4.71 4.40 4.35
CA ALA A 1 4.80 3.79 3.00
C ALA A 1 3.40 3.47 2.50
N ILE A 2 3.14 3.71 1.22
CA ILE A 2 1.93 3.34 0.48
C ILE A 2 2.19 2.03 -0.26
N MET A 3 1.33 1.05 -0.04
CA MET A 3 1.42 -0.29 -0.61
C MET A 3 0.15 -0.63 -1.40
N ASP A 4 0.31 -1.32 -2.53
CA ASP A 4 -0.78 -1.98 -3.22
C ASP A 4 -1.21 -3.25 -2.47
N TRP A 5 -2.50 -3.34 -2.15
CA TRP A 5 -3.05 -4.40 -1.32
C TRP A 5 -3.15 -5.75 -2.04
N TYR A 6 -3.09 -5.80 -3.37
CA TYR A 6 -3.17 -7.07 -4.10
C TYR A 6 -1.79 -7.71 -4.27
N SER A 7 -0.83 -6.92 -4.74
CA SER A 7 0.52 -7.34 -5.13
C SER A 7 1.56 -7.22 -4.01
N ARG A 8 1.26 -6.49 -2.93
CA ARG A 8 2.23 -6.06 -1.90
C ARG A 8 3.28 -5.07 -2.41
N LYS A 9 3.18 -4.57 -3.65
CA LYS A 9 4.14 -3.62 -4.19
C LYS A 9 4.15 -2.34 -3.36
N VAL A 10 5.33 -1.86 -3.00
CA VAL A 10 5.49 -0.55 -2.34
C VAL A 10 5.46 0.53 -3.42
N LEU A 11 4.37 1.28 -3.46
CA LEU A 11 4.15 2.29 -4.49
C LEU A 11 4.88 3.60 -4.18
N SER A 12 4.90 3.99 -2.92
CA SER A 12 5.64 5.17 -2.46
C SER A 12 6.02 5.01 -1.01
N TRP A 13 7.11 5.64 -0.59
CA TRP A 13 7.51 5.73 0.80
C TRP A 13 8.26 7.03 1.02
N ARG A 14 8.16 7.57 2.23
CA ARG A 14 8.87 8.77 2.66
C ARG A 14 9.35 8.53 4.08
N LEU A 15 10.50 9.12 4.39
CA LEU A 15 11.12 9.09 5.71
C LEU A 15 11.11 10.50 6.28
N SER A 16 10.68 10.63 7.54
CA SER A 16 10.65 11.91 8.25
C SER A 16 11.16 11.71 9.67
N ASN A 17 11.85 12.72 10.18
CA ASN A 17 12.28 12.82 11.57
C ASN A 17 11.15 13.32 12.51
N SER A 18 9.99 13.64 11.95
CA SER A 18 8.82 14.13 12.69
C SER A 18 7.55 13.47 12.18
N LEU A 19 6.54 13.41 13.03
CA LEU A 19 5.21 12.89 12.70
C LEU A 19 4.38 13.89 11.85
N ASP A 20 5.01 14.57 10.90
CA ASP A 20 4.40 15.62 10.10
C ASP A 20 3.50 15.03 8.99
N THR A 21 2.32 15.63 8.88
CA THR A 21 1.28 15.29 7.90
C THR A 21 1.71 15.64 6.48
N ALA A 22 2.57 16.65 6.29
CA ALA A 22 3.05 17.04 4.95
C ALA A 22 3.71 15.87 4.20
N PHE A 23 4.55 15.09 4.88
CA PHE A 23 5.20 13.91 4.29
C PHE A 23 4.20 12.82 3.90
N CYS A 24 3.09 12.68 4.64
CA CYS A 24 2.04 11.72 4.30
C CYS A 24 1.30 12.15 3.03
N VAL A 25 1.06 13.46 2.87
CA VAL A 25 0.44 14.03 1.67
C VAL A 25 1.36 13.89 0.46
N GLU A 26 2.63 14.25 0.56
CA GLU A 26 3.59 14.08 -0.54
C GLU A 26 3.71 12.62 -0.98
N CYS A 27 3.81 11.70 -0.01
CA CYS A 27 3.85 10.26 -0.27
C CYS A 27 2.61 9.79 -1.04
N LEU A 28 1.43 10.31 -0.67
CA LEU A 28 0.17 10.04 -1.37
C LEU A 28 0.16 10.60 -2.78
N GLU A 29 0.52 11.87 -2.95
CA GLU A 29 0.53 12.49 -4.28
C GLU A 29 1.51 11.81 -5.23
N ASP A 30 2.71 11.43 -4.77
CA ASP A 30 3.67 10.65 -5.57
C ASP A 30 3.06 9.33 -6.08
N ALA A 31 2.39 8.60 -5.18
CA ALA A 31 1.78 7.31 -5.50
C ALA A 31 0.65 7.48 -6.52
N LEU A 32 -0.21 8.48 -6.33
CA LEU A 32 -1.33 8.76 -7.23
C LEU A 32 -0.84 9.26 -8.60
N GLN A 33 0.19 10.10 -8.63
CA GLN A 33 0.78 10.61 -9.87
C GLN A 33 1.42 9.49 -10.69
N THR A 34 2.09 8.55 -10.03
CA THR A 34 2.86 7.49 -10.71
C THR A 34 1.99 6.30 -11.10
N TYR A 35 1.03 5.91 -10.25
CA TYR A 35 0.28 4.66 -10.40
C TYR A 35 -1.22 4.85 -10.63
N GLY A 36 -1.70 6.10 -10.60
CA GLY A 36 -3.11 6.45 -10.75
C GLY A 36 -3.92 6.23 -9.47
N LYS A 37 -5.22 6.53 -9.57
CA LYS A 37 -6.13 6.51 -8.42
C LYS A 37 -6.68 5.11 -8.10
N PRO A 38 -6.62 4.66 -6.84
CA PRO A 38 -7.30 3.45 -6.41
C PRO A 38 -8.80 3.69 -6.19
N GLU A 39 -9.58 2.60 -6.16
CA GLU A 39 -11.00 2.68 -5.82
C GLU A 39 -11.20 2.87 -4.30
N ILE A 40 -10.29 2.30 -3.51
CA ILE A 40 -10.31 2.35 -2.05
C ILE A 40 -8.92 2.67 -1.52
N PHE A 41 -8.84 3.62 -0.59
CA PHE A 41 -7.66 3.88 0.20
C PHE A 41 -7.92 3.54 1.67
N ASN A 42 -7.04 2.73 2.25
CA ASN A 42 -7.07 2.47 3.69
C ASN A 42 -5.96 3.24 4.36
N SER A 43 -6.33 3.92 5.43
CA SER A 43 -5.37 4.48 6.37
C SER A 43 -5.74 4.00 7.77
N ASP A 44 -4.76 4.00 8.67
CA ASP A 44 -5.07 3.94 10.08
C ASP A 44 -5.74 5.26 10.56
N GLN A 45 -6.27 5.26 11.78
CA GLN A 45 -6.93 6.44 12.37
C GLN A 45 -5.94 7.37 13.10
N GLY A 46 -4.65 7.29 12.76
CA GLY A 46 -3.65 8.26 13.22
C GLY A 46 -4.06 9.68 12.83
N SER A 47 -3.79 10.64 13.71
CA SER A 47 -4.21 12.04 13.55
C SER A 47 -3.73 12.64 12.21
N GLN A 48 -2.59 12.16 11.69
CA GLN A 48 -2.01 12.54 10.41
C GLN A 48 -2.88 12.14 9.22
N PHE A 49 -3.47 10.93 9.25
CA PHE A 49 -4.30 10.42 8.15
C PHE A 49 -5.76 10.86 8.26
N THR A 50 -6.18 11.30 9.45
CA THR A 50 -7.47 11.99 9.66
C THR A 50 -7.37 13.49 9.44
N SER A 51 -6.19 14.02 9.09
CA SER A 51 -6.02 15.45 8.85
C SER A 51 -6.83 15.91 7.64
N ILE A 52 -7.23 17.19 7.66
CA ILE A 52 -7.97 17.81 6.55
C ILE A 52 -7.13 17.73 5.27
N ALA A 53 -5.85 18.10 5.34
CA ALA A 53 -4.94 18.07 4.20
C ALA A 53 -4.88 16.68 3.53
N PHE A 54 -4.78 15.60 4.31
CA PHE A 54 -4.72 14.25 3.76
C PHE A 54 -6.07 13.80 3.18
N THR A 55 -7.16 14.01 3.92
CA THR A 55 -8.50 13.59 3.45
C THR A 55 -9.00 14.40 2.27
N ASP A 56 -8.57 15.66 2.12
CA ASP A 56 -8.94 16.51 1.00
C ASP A 56 -8.31 16.07 -0.31
N VAL A 57 -7.08 15.55 -0.28
CA VAL A 57 -6.47 14.90 -1.46
C VAL A 57 -7.31 13.71 -1.90
N LEU A 58 -7.67 12.82 -0.97
CA LEU A 58 -8.48 11.64 -1.30
C LEU A 58 -9.87 12.01 -1.84
N LYS A 59 -10.52 13.02 -1.26
CA LYS A 59 -11.82 13.52 -1.74
C LYS A 59 -11.72 14.18 -3.12
N ARG A 60 -10.68 15.00 -3.35
CA ARG A 60 -10.41 15.65 -4.63
C ARG A 60 -10.29 14.64 -5.76
N GLU A 61 -9.63 13.52 -5.49
CA GLU A 61 -9.41 12.44 -6.46
C GLU A 61 -10.57 11.42 -6.52
N GLU A 62 -11.64 11.66 -5.75
CA GLU A 62 -12.85 10.80 -5.64
C GLU A 62 -12.54 9.38 -5.14
N ILE A 63 -11.54 9.24 -4.28
CA ILE A 63 -11.11 7.96 -3.72
C ILE A 63 -11.92 7.65 -2.46
N ARG A 64 -12.50 6.44 -2.39
CA ARG A 64 -13.24 6.02 -1.19
C ARG A 64 -12.28 5.70 -0.06
N ILE A 65 -12.50 6.33 1.09
CA ILE A 65 -11.70 6.09 2.28
C ILE A 65 -12.37 5.00 3.10
N SER A 66 -11.66 3.91 3.38
CA SER A 66 -12.12 2.89 4.32
C SER A 66 -11.37 3.04 5.64
N MET A 67 -12.10 3.46 6.68
CA MET A 67 -11.58 3.62 8.07
C MET A 67 -12.37 2.78 9.10
N ASP A 68 -13.18 1.82 8.65
CA ASP A 68 -14.10 1.01 9.47
C ASP A 68 -13.37 0.20 10.57
N GLY A 69 -13.90 0.25 11.80
CA GLY A 69 -13.37 -0.45 12.98
C GLY A 69 -13.45 -1.99 12.98
N ARG A 70 -14.35 -2.60 12.20
CA ARG A 70 -14.55 -4.06 12.07
C ARG A 70 -13.64 -4.64 10.98
N GLY A 71 -12.33 -4.67 11.25
CA GLY A 71 -11.36 -5.22 10.30
C GLY A 71 -9.94 -4.68 10.44
N ARG A 72 -9.73 -3.64 11.27
CA ARG A 72 -8.48 -2.89 11.44
C ARG A 72 -7.19 -3.72 11.49
N ALA A 73 -7.20 -4.85 12.21
CA ALA A 73 -6.03 -5.72 12.30
C ALA A 73 -5.67 -6.38 10.96
N LEU A 74 -6.67 -6.75 10.15
CA LEU A 74 -6.46 -7.35 8.84
C LEU A 74 -6.10 -6.31 7.77
N ASP A 75 -6.59 -5.08 7.92
CA ASP A 75 -6.21 -4.02 7.00
C ASP A 75 -4.74 -3.70 7.22
N ASN A 76 -4.29 -3.36 8.44
CA ASN A 76 -2.89 -2.97 8.71
C ASN A 76 -1.83 -4.07 8.63
N ILE A 77 -2.22 -5.34 8.56
CA ILE A 77 -1.29 -6.47 8.66
C ILE A 77 -0.18 -6.46 7.60
N PHE A 78 -0.46 -5.97 6.38
CA PHE A 78 0.51 -6.04 5.29
C PHE A 78 1.59 -4.98 5.42
N VAL A 79 1.22 -3.76 5.79
CA VAL A 79 2.20 -2.70 6.02
C VAL A 79 2.96 -2.92 7.33
N GLU A 80 2.33 -3.49 8.36
CA GLU A 80 3.04 -3.93 9.58
C GLU A 80 4.06 -5.03 9.27
N ARG A 81 3.67 -6.00 8.45
CA ARG A 81 4.59 -7.05 8.00
C ARG A 81 5.74 -6.48 7.17
N LEU A 82 5.46 -5.52 6.29
CA LEU A 82 6.49 -4.82 5.52
C LEU A 82 7.53 -4.22 6.45
N TRP A 83 7.11 -3.37 7.40
CA TRP A 83 8.06 -2.67 8.28
C TRP A 83 8.80 -3.62 9.20
N ARG A 84 8.15 -4.69 9.67
CA ARG A 84 8.86 -5.75 10.40
C ARG A 84 9.97 -6.36 9.53
N THR A 85 9.67 -6.68 8.27
CA THR A 85 10.67 -7.24 7.36
C THR A 85 11.81 -6.25 7.11
N VAL A 86 11.51 -4.98 6.78
CA VAL A 86 12.52 -3.92 6.56
C VAL A 86 13.42 -3.77 7.79
N LYS A 87 12.85 -3.68 8.99
CA LYS A 87 13.62 -3.52 10.23
C LYS A 87 14.62 -4.66 10.45
N TYR A 88 14.17 -5.90 10.32
CA TYR A 88 14.99 -7.08 10.62
C TYR A 88 15.95 -7.48 9.50
N GLU A 89 15.59 -7.25 8.24
CA GLU A 89 16.42 -7.64 7.09
C GLU A 89 17.37 -6.53 6.63
N ASP A 90 17.15 -5.28 7.06
CA ASP A 90 17.93 -4.13 6.59
C ASP A 90 18.43 -3.27 7.76
N VAL A 91 17.53 -2.56 8.43
CA VAL A 91 17.89 -1.50 9.39
C VAL A 91 18.73 -2.03 10.55
N TYR A 92 18.28 -3.11 11.21
CA TYR A 92 18.99 -3.68 12.36
C TYR A 92 20.30 -4.38 11.98
N LEU A 93 20.43 -4.85 10.74
CA LEU A 93 21.65 -5.50 10.27
C LEU A 93 22.72 -4.50 9.87
N LYS A 94 22.32 -3.37 9.27
CA LYS A 94 23.25 -2.37 8.74
C LYS A 94 23.60 -1.27 9.74
N GLY A 95 22.71 -0.97 10.69
CA GLY A 95 23.01 -0.03 11.78
C GLY A 95 23.40 1.37 11.29
N TYR A 96 22.63 1.91 10.33
CA TYR A 96 22.91 3.18 9.67
C TYR A 96 23.25 4.32 10.64
N VAL A 97 24.27 5.10 10.29
CA VAL A 97 24.84 6.12 11.19
C VAL A 97 24.13 7.46 11.02
N ASP A 98 23.68 7.77 9.81
CA ASP A 98 22.98 9.01 9.50
C ASP A 98 21.78 8.83 8.57
N MET A 99 21.03 9.93 8.40
CA MET A 99 19.81 9.94 7.61
C MET A 99 20.04 9.69 6.13
N SER A 100 21.16 10.18 5.59
CA SER A 100 21.47 10.03 4.16
C SER A 100 21.75 8.57 3.82
N GLU A 101 22.53 7.89 4.67
CA GLU A 101 22.79 6.46 4.54
C GLU A 101 21.51 5.64 4.68
N LEU A 102 20.64 5.97 5.64
CA LEU A 102 19.36 5.28 5.82
C LEU A 102 18.45 5.48 4.61
N ILE A 103 18.38 6.68 4.02
CA ILE A 103 17.58 6.94 2.82
C ILE A 103 18.11 6.12 1.64
N LEU A 104 19.42 6.13 1.41
CA LEU A 104 20.04 5.34 0.34
C LEU A 104 19.77 3.85 0.54
N GLY A 105 19.97 3.38 1.77
CA GLY A 105 19.72 2.02 2.20
C GLY A 105 18.29 1.54 1.96
N LEU A 106 17.31 2.32 2.41
CA LEU A 106 15.90 2.02 2.19
C LEU A 106 15.53 2.09 0.71
N THR A 107 16.13 2.99 -0.06
CA THR A 107 15.93 3.06 -1.52
C THR A 107 16.36 1.76 -2.20
N GLU A 108 17.56 1.27 -1.87
CA GLU A 108 18.05 -0.02 -2.37
C GLU A 108 17.16 -1.17 -1.89
N TYR A 109 16.78 -1.17 -0.61
CA TYR A 109 15.96 -2.23 -0.02
C TYR A 109 14.57 -2.32 -0.67
N PHE A 110 13.89 -1.18 -0.87
CA PHE A 110 12.57 -1.19 -1.50
C PHE A 110 12.63 -1.59 -2.97
N SER A 111 13.71 -1.22 -3.69
CA SER A 111 13.95 -1.72 -5.04
C SER A 111 14.08 -3.25 -5.05
N PHE A 112 14.91 -3.80 -4.16
CA PHE A 112 15.08 -5.23 -3.98
C PHE A 112 13.75 -5.92 -3.60
N TYR A 113 13.01 -5.37 -2.64
CA TYR A 113 11.74 -5.90 -2.17
C TYR A 113 10.72 -6.06 -3.30
N ASP A 114 10.58 -5.04 -4.15
CA ASP A 114 9.59 -5.01 -5.22
C ASP A 114 10.02 -5.84 -6.44
N GLN A 115 11.29 -5.77 -6.82
CA GLN A 115 11.78 -6.28 -8.11
C GLN A 115 12.39 -7.67 -8.03
N GLU A 116 12.97 -8.04 -6.88
CA GLU A 116 13.82 -9.22 -6.75
C GLU A 116 13.31 -10.22 -5.72
N ARG A 117 12.72 -9.76 -4.60
CA ARG A 117 12.32 -10.61 -3.46
C ARG A 117 11.06 -11.44 -3.78
N PRO A 118 11.15 -12.78 -3.86
CA PRO A 118 9.98 -13.62 -4.08
C PRO A 118 9.16 -13.75 -2.80
N HIS A 119 7.83 -13.60 -2.90
CA HIS A 119 6.95 -13.74 -1.73
C HIS A 119 6.16 -15.04 -1.80
N GLN A 120 6.23 -15.85 -0.74
CA GLN A 120 5.47 -17.12 -0.66
C GLN A 120 3.96 -16.90 -0.84
N CYS A 121 3.41 -15.81 -0.28
CA CYS A 121 1.99 -15.46 -0.45
C CYS A 121 1.62 -15.04 -1.89
N LEU A 122 2.60 -14.81 -2.75
CA LEU A 122 2.45 -14.45 -4.16
C LEU A 122 2.83 -15.61 -5.10
N ALA A 123 2.85 -16.84 -4.56
CA ALA A 123 3.33 -18.03 -5.25
C ALA A 123 4.80 -17.89 -5.72
N TYR A 124 5.65 -17.32 -4.88
CA TYR A 124 7.08 -17.08 -5.14
C TYR A 124 7.34 -16.18 -6.35
N ARG A 125 6.43 -15.26 -6.65
CA ARG A 125 6.66 -14.13 -7.56
C ARG A 125 6.99 -12.86 -6.77
N THR A 126 7.60 -11.91 -7.45
CA THR A 126 7.90 -10.60 -6.87
C THR A 126 6.66 -9.70 -6.90
N PRO A 127 6.57 -8.70 -6.00
CA PRO A 127 5.50 -7.71 -6.04
C PRO A 127 5.30 -7.08 -7.41
N ASP A 128 6.38 -6.74 -8.12
CA ASP A 128 6.31 -6.15 -9.46
C ASP A 128 5.68 -7.08 -10.49
N GLN A 129 6.07 -8.35 -10.49
CA GLN A 129 5.49 -9.35 -11.40
C GLN A 129 3.98 -9.48 -11.18
N VAL A 130 3.53 -9.48 -9.93
CA VAL A 130 2.11 -9.57 -9.59
C VAL A 130 1.37 -8.29 -9.94
N TYR A 131 1.96 -7.13 -9.66
CA TYR A 131 1.39 -5.83 -9.98
C TYR A 131 1.17 -5.67 -11.49
N MET A 132 2.19 -5.99 -12.30
CA MET A 132 2.12 -5.88 -13.77
C MET A 132 1.17 -6.90 -14.39
N SER A 133 1.15 -8.14 -13.89
CA SER A 133 0.31 -9.20 -14.47
C SER A 133 -1.14 -9.17 -13.99
N ALA A 134 -1.42 -8.52 -12.85
CA ALA A 134 -2.69 -8.60 -12.13
C ALA A 134 -3.14 -10.06 -11.85
N GLN A 135 -2.18 -10.98 -11.71
CA GLN A 135 -2.44 -12.41 -11.49
C GLN A 135 -1.80 -12.88 -10.19
N GLY A 136 -2.53 -13.71 -9.44
CA GLY A 136 -2.07 -14.42 -8.23
C GLY A 136 -1.59 -13.52 -7.09
N GLY A 137 -2.15 -12.32 -6.96
CA GLY A 137 -2.12 -11.57 -5.71
C GLY A 137 -2.81 -12.38 -4.62
N GLY A 138 -2.09 -12.67 -3.54
CA GLY A 138 -2.53 -13.57 -2.46
C GLY A 138 -3.67 -13.03 -1.60
N ALA A 139 -4.35 -11.97 -2.05
CA ALA A 139 -5.36 -11.23 -1.34
C ALA A 139 -6.65 -11.23 -2.17
N MET A 140 -7.67 -11.93 -1.70
CA MET A 140 -9.00 -11.83 -2.28
C MET A 140 -9.54 -10.44 -1.97
N ILE A 141 -9.80 -9.62 -3.00
CA ILE A 141 -10.60 -8.39 -2.84
C ILE A 141 -12.02 -8.85 -2.55
N VAL A 142 -12.32 -9.12 -1.29
CA VAL A 142 -13.69 -9.39 -0.85
C VAL A 142 -14.41 -8.05 -0.86
N ASP A 143 -15.34 -7.87 -1.78
CA ASP A 143 -16.21 -6.70 -1.79
C ASP A 143 -17.13 -6.77 -0.56
N ARG A 144 -16.66 -6.25 0.57
CA ARG A 144 -17.44 -6.15 1.80
C ARG A 144 -18.34 -4.92 1.81
N PHE A 145 -18.27 -4.10 0.76
CA PHE A 145 -19.12 -2.93 0.55
C PHE A 145 -20.18 -3.26 -0.50
N GLY A 146 -20.95 -4.33 -0.26
CA GLY A 146 -22.01 -4.75 -1.17
C GLY A 146 -23.03 -3.63 -1.36
N THR A 147 -23.16 -3.15 -2.59
CA THR A 147 -24.39 -2.49 -3.06
C THR A 147 -25.46 -3.56 -3.28
N GLU A 148 -26.69 -3.20 -2.93
CA GLU A 148 -27.88 -4.04 -2.96
C GLU A 148 -28.11 -4.73 -4.31
N GLN A 149 -28.81 -5.87 -4.20
CA GLN A 149 -29.23 -6.78 -5.26
C GLN A 149 -29.74 -6.08 -6.53
N LEU A 150 -29.17 -6.44 -7.68
CA LEU A 150 -29.91 -6.47 -8.95
C LEU A 150 -29.61 -7.79 -9.66
N SER A 151 -30.64 -8.62 -9.73
CA SER A 151 -30.71 -9.88 -10.45
C SER A 151 -30.68 -9.68 -11.97
N ALA A 152 -29.91 -10.51 -12.67
CA ALA A 152 -30.39 -11.45 -13.71
C ALA A 152 -29.46 -11.63 -14.94
N THR A 153 -29.20 -12.91 -15.24
CA THR A 153 -29.01 -13.56 -16.56
C THR A 153 -27.70 -13.44 -17.36
N THR A 154 -26.95 -14.55 -17.34
CA THR A 154 -26.34 -15.32 -18.46
C THR A 154 -25.77 -14.59 -19.69
N SER A 155 -24.45 -14.69 -19.95
CA SER A 155 -23.85 -15.66 -20.89
C SER A 155 -22.38 -15.31 -21.24
N THR A 156 -21.57 -16.36 -21.37
CA THR A 156 -20.40 -16.49 -22.27
C THR A 156 -19.23 -15.51 -22.06
N GLY A 157 -18.41 -15.80 -21.05
CA GLY A 157 -17.27 -14.99 -20.64
C GLY A 157 -16.03 -15.12 -21.53
N GLN A 158 -15.82 -14.12 -22.38
CA GLN A 158 -14.48 -13.66 -22.78
C GLN A 158 -14.47 -12.13 -22.92
N ARG A 159 -13.37 -11.50 -22.44
CA ARG A 159 -12.95 -10.06 -22.45
C ARG A 159 -13.19 -9.33 -21.10
N ARG A 160 -12.25 -8.59 -20.46
CA ARG A 160 -11.02 -7.84 -20.84
C ARG A 160 -10.08 -7.69 -19.61
N PRO A 161 -8.76 -7.45 -19.78
CA PRO A 161 -7.86 -7.05 -18.69
C PRO A 161 -7.68 -5.53 -18.66
N VAL A 162 -8.38 -4.81 -17.77
CA VAL A 162 -8.05 -3.42 -17.39
C VAL A 162 -8.65 -3.16 -16.00
N HIS A 163 -7.79 -2.91 -15.00
CA HIS A 163 -8.10 -2.40 -13.66
C HIS A 163 -9.19 -3.13 -12.85
N SER A 164 -8.85 -4.29 -12.29
CA SER A 164 -9.59 -4.83 -11.15
C SER A 164 -9.43 -3.89 -9.94
N LYS A 165 -10.54 -3.34 -9.43
CA LYS A 165 -10.72 -2.73 -8.09
C LYS A 165 -9.43 -2.62 -7.25
N SER A 166 -8.58 -1.62 -7.52
CA SER A 166 -7.30 -1.48 -6.82
C SER A 166 -7.49 -0.85 -5.45
N ARG A 167 -6.80 -1.40 -4.44
CA ARG A 167 -6.87 -0.95 -3.05
C ARG A 167 -5.46 -0.59 -2.60
N MET A 168 -5.26 0.66 -2.17
CA MET A 168 -3.99 1.11 -1.60
C MET A 168 -4.09 1.20 -0.07
N GLN A 169 -2.93 1.16 0.57
CA GLN A 169 -2.84 1.29 2.00
C GLN A 169 -1.62 2.09 2.45
N LEU A 170 -1.79 2.97 3.44
CA LEU A 170 -0.74 3.74 4.06
C LEU A 170 -0.64 3.49 5.56
N LYS A 171 0.59 3.45 6.08
CA LYS A 171 0.89 3.50 7.51
C LYS A 171 2.22 4.20 7.78
N LEU A 172 2.29 4.87 8.93
CA LEU A 172 3.52 5.43 9.50
C LEU A 172 4.20 4.38 10.37
N ASP A 173 5.52 4.35 10.36
CA ASP A 173 6.31 3.51 11.27
C ASP A 173 7.44 4.35 11.85
N ASP A 174 7.66 4.20 13.15
CA ASP A 174 8.76 4.85 13.85
C ASP A 174 9.97 3.92 13.82
N PHE A 175 11.04 4.38 13.17
CA PHE A 175 12.29 3.63 13.02
C PHE A 175 13.22 3.77 14.22
N LEU A 176 12.94 4.73 15.11
CA LEU A 176 13.85 5.15 16.18
C LEU A 176 13.40 4.69 17.58
N SER A 177 12.34 3.90 17.68
CA SER A 177 11.87 3.24 18.90
C SER A 177 11.97 1.72 18.86
#